data_AF-A0AA43S5V6-F1
#
_entry.id   AF-A0AA43S5V6-F1
#
_cell.length_a   1.000
_cell.length_b   1.000
_cell.length_c   1.000
_cell.angle_alpha   90.00
_cell.angle_beta   90.00
_cell.angle_gamma   90.00
#
_symmetry.space_group_name_H-M   'P 1'
#
loop_
_entity.id
_entity.type
_entity.pdbx_description
1 polymer ?
#
loop_
_entity_poly.entity_id
_entity_poly.type
_entity_poly.pdbx_seq_one_letter_code
_entity_poly.pdbx_strand_id
1 'polypeptide(L)'
;MREIAVRGFMNEKFNTTFGKGLFRRAMFNGSVELGSPNQKYLVDYFEYSNWENTAKTDEQMATVRKLSDAGIAGQAGVLMSWIQHYDPLTKTKQGVGGFSIYSPETKELHVEIEDLANNTKDSWTLDVHLCKSTGANKPVFIATNVDLN
;
A
#
# COMPACT_ATOMS: atom_id res chain seq x y z
N MET A 1 1.82 -17.44 10.54
CA MET A 1 1.56 -16.22 9.76
C MET A 1 2.70 -16.08 8.77
N ARG A 2 2.43 -15.85 7.47
CA ARG A 2 3.48 -15.70 6.46
C ARG A 2 4.31 -14.45 6.73
N GLU A 3 5.60 -14.53 6.47
CA GLU A 3 6.55 -13.41 6.65
C GLU A 3 6.22 -12.26 5.70
N ILE A 4 6.21 -11.04 6.22
CA ILE A 4 5.93 -9.82 5.45
C ILE A 4 6.86 -8.70 5.88
N ALA A 5 7.36 -7.94 4.91
CA ALA A 5 8.03 -6.68 5.13
C ALA A 5 7.43 -5.61 4.23
N VAL A 6 6.93 -4.53 4.83
CA VAL A 6 6.43 -3.35 4.14
C VAL A 6 7.39 -2.20 4.35
N ARG A 7 7.79 -1.55 3.27
CA ARG A 7 8.68 -0.38 3.30
C ARG A 7 8.00 0.77 2.58
N GLY A 8 7.80 1.88 3.29
CA GLY A 8 7.25 3.10 2.73
C GLY A 8 8.34 4.13 2.45
N PHE A 9 8.22 4.84 1.33
CA PHE A 9 9.14 5.86 0.84
C PHE A 9 8.36 7.14 0.58
N MET A 10 8.96 8.28 0.92
CA MET A 10 8.38 9.58 0.58
C MET A 10 8.31 9.75 -0.94
N ASN A 11 7.16 10.11 -1.48
CA ASN A 11 7.04 10.42 -2.89
C ASN A 11 7.53 11.85 -3.15
N GLU A 12 8.77 11.99 -3.60
CA GLU A 12 9.38 13.30 -3.94
C GLU A 12 8.64 14.04 -5.06
N LYS A 13 7.80 13.33 -5.82
CA LYS A 13 6.98 13.90 -6.90
C LYS A 13 5.56 14.22 -6.44
N PHE A 14 5.24 14.09 -5.16
CA PHE A 14 3.93 14.46 -4.62
C PHE A 14 3.56 15.89 -5.00
N ASN A 15 2.30 16.09 -5.39
CA ASN A 15 1.72 17.36 -5.86
C ASN A 15 2.40 17.99 -7.09
N THR A 16 3.32 17.27 -7.76
CA THR A 16 3.86 17.68 -9.06
C THR A 16 2.92 17.27 -10.19
N THR A 17 2.95 18.03 -11.29
CA THR A 17 2.17 17.74 -12.49
C THR A 17 2.87 16.76 -13.43
N PHE A 18 2.09 15.96 -14.16
CA PHE A 18 2.58 15.10 -15.25
C PHE A 18 1.83 15.29 -16.57
N GLY A 19 0.99 16.31 -16.61
CA GLY A 19 0.10 16.64 -17.72
C GLY A 19 -0.84 17.75 -17.27
N LYS A 20 -1.41 18.50 -18.21
CA LYS A 20 -2.25 19.66 -17.88
C LYS A 20 -3.40 19.25 -16.95
N GLY A 21 -3.40 19.75 -15.72
CA GLY A 21 -4.42 19.44 -14.71
C GLY A 21 -4.28 18.07 -14.02
N LEU A 22 -3.25 17.29 -14.36
CA LEU A 22 -2.98 15.96 -13.77
C LEU A 22 -1.86 16.07 -12.75
N PHE A 23 -2.17 15.66 -11.51
CA PHE A 23 -1.28 15.77 -10.35
C PHE A 23 -0.99 14.39 -9.76
N ARG A 24 0.24 14.19 -9.31
CA ARG A 24 0.62 12.99 -8.55
C ARG A 24 0.14 13.15 -7.10
N ARG A 25 -0.76 12.28 -6.67
CA ARG A 25 -1.42 12.38 -5.36
C ARG A 25 -1.00 11.33 -4.33
N ALA A 26 -0.15 10.37 -4.70
CA ALA A 26 0.37 9.41 -3.72
C ALA A 26 1.37 10.12 -2.80
N MET A 27 1.14 10.12 -1.50
CA MET A 27 2.06 10.69 -0.51
C MET A 27 3.28 9.80 -0.29
N PHE A 28 3.05 8.49 -0.22
CA PHE A 28 4.08 7.49 -0.08
C PHE A 28 4.00 6.49 -1.23
N ASN A 29 5.15 6.00 -1.67
CA ASN A 29 5.23 4.79 -2.46
C ASN A 29 5.80 3.69 -1.56
N GLY A 30 5.54 2.44 -1.86
CA GLY A 30 6.04 1.36 -1.02
C GLY A 30 6.14 0.04 -1.75
N SER A 31 6.87 -0.87 -1.10
CA SER A 31 6.90 -2.28 -1.45
C SER A 31 6.37 -3.12 -0.30
N VAL A 32 5.70 -4.20 -0.66
CA VAL A 32 5.33 -5.29 0.24
C VAL A 32 6.05 -6.53 -0.26
N GLU A 33 6.87 -7.13 0.58
CA GLU A 33 7.65 -8.32 0.26
C GLU A 33 7.20 -9.45 1.17
N LEU A 34 6.73 -10.54 0.57
CA LEU A 34 6.34 -11.75 1.28
C LEU A 34 7.47 -12.77 1.23
N GLY A 35 7.69 -13.45 2.35
CA GLY A 35 8.57 -14.61 2.42
C GLY A 35 7.87 -15.89 1.95
N SER A 36 8.67 -16.82 1.40
CA SER A 36 8.35 -18.24 1.19
C SER A 36 6.92 -18.58 0.69
N PRO A 37 6.65 -18.59 -0.63
CA PRO A 37 7.55 -18.18 -1.71
C PRO A 37 7.76 -16.66 -1.73
N ASN A 38 8.89 -16.21 -2.25
CA ASN A 38 9.15 -14.79 -2.39
C ASN A 38 8.16 -14.18 -3.38
N GLN A 39 7.42 -13.16 -2.95
CA GLN A 39 6.52 -12.39 -3.80
C GLN A 39 6.66 -10.92 -3.47
N LYS A 40 6.57 -10.07 -4.49
CA LYS A 40 6.73 -8.63 -4.35
C LYS A 40 5.51 -7.91 -4.88
N TYR A 41 5.01 -7.00 -4.06
CA TYR A 41 3.92 -6.12 -4.41
C TYR A 41 4.34 -4.67 -4.21
N LEU A 42 3.60 -3.78 -4.86
CA LEU A 42 3.76 -2.34 -4.79
C LEU A 42 2.48 -1.71 -4.26
N VAL A 43 2.68 -0.64 -3.50
CA VAL A 43 1.61 0.17 -2.92
C VAL A 43 1.93 1.65 -3.15
N ASP A 44 0.92 2.41 -3.52
CA ASP A 44 0.93 3.86 -3.59
C ASP A 44 -0.14 4.39 -2.62
N TYR A 45 0.26 5.12 -1.58
CA TYR A 45 -0.64 5.57 -0.51
C TYR A 45 -1.22 6.95 -0.81
N PHE A 46 -2.54 7.03 -0.88
CA PHE A 46 -3.31 8.26 -1.10
C PHE A 46 -4.25 8.53 0.08
N GLU A 47 -4.70 9.76 0.24
CA GLU A 47 -5.88 10.01 1.08
C GLU A 47 -7.08 9.20 0.57
N TYR A 48 -7.96 8.78 1.48
CA TYR A 48 -9.14 7.97 1.14
C TYR A 48 -9.93 8.55 -0.05
N SER A 49 -10.22 9.85 -0.04
CA SER A 49 -10.98 10.53 -1.09
C SER A 49 -10.30 10.49 -2.46
N ASN A 50 -8.97 10.47 -2.50
CA ASN A 50 -8.22 10.33 -3.75
C ASN A 50 -8.18 8.86 -4.19
N TRP A 51 -8.03 7.94 -3.24
CA TRP A 51 -7.95 6.50 -3.49
C TRP A 51 -9.28 5.92 -4.00
N GLU A 52 -10.41 6.27 -3.41
CA GLU A 52 -11.72 5.75 -3.81
C GLU A 52 -12.04 6.07 -5.29
N ASN A 53 -11.62 7.25 -5.76
CA ASN A 53 -11.78 7.71 -7.13
C ASN A 53 -10.88 6.96 -8.14
N THR A 54 -9.98 6.09 -7.66
CA THR A 54 -9.16 5.22 -8.51
C THR A 54 -9.74 3.82 -8.68
N ALA A 55 -10.82 3.48 -7.98
CA ALA A 55 -11.53 2.23 -8.15
C ALA A 55 -12.12 2.14 -9.58
N LYS A 56 -11.91 1.01 -10.24
CA LYS A 56 -12.36 0.76 -11.62
C LYS A 56 -13.15 -0.53 -11.78
N THR A 57 -12.95 -1.51 -10.91
CA THR A 57 -13.63 -2.81 -10.98
C THR A 57 -14.72 -2.92 -9.94
N ASP A 58 -15.65 -3.85 -10.14
CA ASP A 58 -16.74 -4.09 -9.20
C ASP A 58 -16.21 -4.54 -7.82
N GLU A 59 -15.13 -5.32 -7.78
CA GLU A 59 -14.49 -5.76 -6.55
C GLU A 59 -13.87 -4.57 -5.79
N GLN A 60 -13.24 -3.63 -6.50
CA GLN A 60 -12.70 -2.41 -5.91
C GLN A 60 -13.83 -1.53 -5.37
N MET A 61 -14.92 -1.36 -6.12
CA MET A 61 -16.09 -0.61 -5.67
C MET A 61 -16.76 -1.25 -4.45
N ALA A 62 -16.84 -2.58 -4.40
CA ALA A 62 -17.34 -3.31 -3.23
C ALA A 62 -16.43 -3.09 -2.00
N THR A 63 -15.12 -3.08 -2.20
CA THR A 63 -14.13 -2.78 -1.16
C THR A 63 -14.29 -1.34 -0.63
N VAL A 64 -14.43 -0.36 -1.52
CA VAL A 64 -14.68 1.05 -1.14
C VAL A 64 -15.93 1.15 -0.27
N ARG A 65 -17.05 0.54 -0.69
CA ARG A 65 -18.30 0.52 0.09
C ARG A 65 -18.11 -0.10 1.46
N LYS A 66 -17.53 -1.31 1.53
CA LYS A 66 -17.23 -2.01 2.79
C LYS A 66 -16.45 -1.13 3.76
N LEU A 67 -15.40 -0.44 3.28
CA LEU A 67 -14.58 0.41 4.13
C LEU A 67 -15.26 1.73 4.52
N SER A 68 -16.09 2.28 3.64
CA SER A 68 -16.92 3.45 3.94
C SER A 68 -17.94 3.12 5.03
N ASP A 69 -18.63 1.99 4.91
CA ASP A 69 -19.61 1.50 5.90
C ASP A 69 -18.94 1.18 7.25
N ALA A 70 -17.69 0.75 7.23
CA ALA A 70 -16.86 0.55 8.43
C ALA A 70 -16.34 1.87 9.04
N GLY A 71 -16.66 3.02 8.46
CA GLY A 71 -16.28 4.34 8.97
C GLY A 71 -14.86 4.80 8.63
N ILE A 72 -14.10 4.06 7.80
CA ILE A 72 -12.73 4.41 7.43
C ILE A 72 -12.69 5.73 6.63
N ALA A 73 -13.71 5.98 5.80
CA ALA A 73 -13.83 7.22 5.03
C ALA A 73 -13.85 8.49 5.91
N GLY A 74 -14.33 8.36 7.15
CA GLY A 74 -14.41 9.47 8.12
C GLY A 74 -13.15 9.64 8.97
N GLN A 75 -12.18 8.72 8.90
CA GLN A 75 -10.96 8.80 9.70
C GLN A 75 -9.95 9.73 9.04
N ALA A 76 -9.67 10.85 9.69
CA ALA A 76 -8.69 11.81 9.22
C ALA A 76 -7.28 11.20 9.20
N GLY A 77 -6.51 11.50 8.16
CA GLY A 77 -5.11 11.10 8.05
C GLY A 77 -4.87 9.63 7.66
N VAL A 78 -5.92 8.82 7.49
CA VAL A 78 -5.77 7.45 6.98
C VAL A 78 -5.40 7.48 5.50
N LEU A 79 -4.41 6.66 5.16
CA LEU A 79 -3.89 6.51 3.81
C LEU A 79 -4.20 5.13 3.27
N MET A 80 -4.59 5.08 2.00
CA MET A 80 -5.11 3.90 1.35
C MET A 80 -4.30 3.56 0.11
N SER A 81 -4.17 2.28 -0.18
CA SER A 81 -3.53 1.80 -1.41
C SER A 81 -4.22 0.57 -1.99
N TRP A 82 -4.24 0.47 -3.32
CA TRP A 82 -4.50 -0.80 -4.00
C TRP A 82 -3.21 -1.62 -4.10
N ILE A 83 -3.35 -2.94 -4.15
CA ILE A 83 -2.20 -3.83 -4.27
C ILE A 83 -1.87 -4.09 -5.74
N GLN A 84 -0.59 -3.94 -6.09
CA GLN A 84 -0.08 -4.31 -7.41
C GLN A 84 0.97 -5.41 -7.27
N HIS A 85 0.74 -6.58 -7.85
CA HIS A 85 1.79 -7.58 -7.99
C HIS A 85 2.88 -7.06 -8.93
N TYR A 86 4.13 -7.25 -8.54
CA TYR A 86 5.30 -6.85 -9.30
C TYR A 86 6.18 -8.06 -9.60
N ASP A 87 6.29 -8.38 -10.89
CA ASP A 87 7.22 -9.38 -11.37
C ASP A 87 8.60 -8.74 -11.58
N PRO A 88 9.62 -9.13 -10.78
CA PRO A 88 10.95 -8.55 -10.88
C PRO A 88 11.70 -8.95 -12.17
N LEU A 89 11.35 -10.08 -12.79
CA LEU A 89 12.00 -10.56 -14.01
C LEU A 89 11.52 -9.77 -15.22
N THR A 90 10.20 -9.61 -15.36
CA THR A 90 9.60 -8.89 -16.50
C THR A 90 9.43 -7.39 -16.24
N LYS A 91 9.60 -6.96 -14.98
CA LYS A 91 9.34 -5.59 -14.49
C LYS A 91 7.89 -5.13 -14.72
N THR A 92 6.97 -6.08 -14.82
CA THR A 92 5.55 -5.80 -15.05
C THR A 92 4.84 -5.55 -13.73
N LYS A 93 3.75 -4.77 -13.79
CA LYS A 93 2.87 -4.47 -12.66
C LYS A 93 1.47 -4.89 -13.02
N GLN A 94 0.83 -5.67 -12.15
CA GLN A 94 -0.54 -6.12 -12.33
C GLN A 94 -1.36 -5.78 -11.10
N GLY A 95 -2.51 -5.13 -11.28
CA GLY A 95 -3.47 -4.96 -10.18
C GLY A 95 -4.00 -6.32 -9.74
N VAL A 96 -4.02 -6.56 -8.44
CA VAL A 96 -4.57 -7.78 -7.82
C VAL A 96 -5.63 -7.39 -6.79
N GLY A 97 -6.35 -8.37 -6.26
CA GLY A 97 -7.31 -8.13 -5.20
C GLY A 97 -6.62 -7.69 -3.90
N GLY A 98 -7.38 -6.97 -3.07
CA GLY A 98 -6.92 -6.48 -1.77
C GLY A 98 -6.54 -4.99 -1.75
N PHE A 99 -6.16 -4.53 -0.56
CA PHE A 99 -5.87 -3.13 -0.27
C PHE A 99 -4.91 -3.02 0.92
N SER A 100 -4.35 -1.83 1.12
CA SER A 100 -3.56 -1.49 2.30
C SER A 100 -4.11 -0.23 2.95
N ILE A 101 -4.17 -0.22 4.28
CA ILE A 101 -4.57 0.90 5.13
C ILE A 101 -3.39 1.26 6.02
N TYR A 102 -2.93 2.49 5.95
CA TYR A 102 -1.89 3.03 6.81
C TYR A 102 -2.45 4.20 7.63
N SER A 103 -2.33 4.13 8.95
CA SER A 103 -2.63 5.22 9.86
C SER A 103 -1.32 5.76 10.47
N PRO A 104 -0.83 6.93 10.01
CA PRO A 104 0.35 7.56 10.60
C PRO A 104 0.18 7.92 12.09
N GLU A 105 -1.05 8.19 12.51
CA GLU A 105 -1.38 8.57 13.89
C GLU A 105 -1.21 7.39 14.85
N THR A 106 -1.85 6.25 14.54
CA THR A 106 -1.80 5.05 15.38
C THR A 106 -0.55 4.21 15.13
N LYS A 107 0.18 4.49 14.03
CA LYS A 107 1.28 3.68 13.53
C LYS A 107 0.86 2.24 13.23
N GLU A 108 -0.37 2.07 12.77
CA GLU A 108 -0.87 0.76 12.34
C GLU A 108 -0.88 0.69 10.81
N LEU A 109 -0.48 -0.48 10.29
CA LEU A 109 -0.57 -0.81 8.89
C LEU A 109 -1.33 -2.13 8.72
N HIS A 110 -2.47 -2.07 8.02
CA HIS A 110 -3.20 -3.25 7.59
C HIS A 110 -2.96 -3.51 6.10
N VAL A 111 -2.70 -4.76 5.73
CA VAL A 111 -2.53 -5.19 4.34
C VAL A 111 -3.38 -6.44 4.11
N GLU A 112 -4.23 -6.40 3.09
CA GLU A 112 -5.00 -7.54 2.59
C GLU A 112 -4.57 -7.79 1.13
N ILE A 113 -4.22 -9.03 0.78
CA ILE A 113 -3.83 -9.41 -0.58
C ILE A 113 -4.66 -10.61 -1.01
N GLU A 114 -5.27 -10.51 -2.19
CA GLU A 114 -5.94 -11.61 -2.88
C GLU A 114 -5.41 -11.71 -4.32
N ASP A 115 -4.33 -12.46 -4.47
CA ASP A 115 -3.64 -12.76 -5.72
C ASP A 115 -3.70 -14.27 -5.99
N LEU A 116 -4.83 -14.69 -6.57
CA LEU A 116 -5.10 -16.09 -6.87
C LEU A 116 -4.15 -16.68 -7.92
N ALA A 117 -3.60 -15.84 -8.81
CA ALA A 117 -2.67 -16.27 -9.86
C ALA A 117 -1.33 -16.71 -9.27
N ASN A 118 -0.90 -16.10 -8.16
CA ASN A 118 0.34 -16.43 -7.45
C ASN A 118 0.09 -17.16 -6.12
N ASN A 119 -1.13 -17.69 -5.93
CA ASN A 119 -1.55 -18.45 -4.76
C ASN A 119 -1.31 -17.71 -3.43
N THR A 120 -1.59 -16.41 -3.40
CA THR A 120 -1.50 -15.56 -2.20
C THR A 120 -2.89 -15.07 -1.84
N LYS A 121 -3.38 -15.46 -0.65
CA LYS A 121 -4.60 -14.91 -0.06
C LYS A 121 -4.40 -14.81 1.45
N ASP A 122 -4.03 -13.62 1.91
CA ASP A 122 -3.59 -13.40 3.28
C ASP A 122 -3.86 -11.95 3.71
N SER A 123 -3.88 -11.73 5.03
CA SER A 123 -4.03 -10.42 5.65
C SER A 123 -3.10 -10.25 6.85
N TRP A 124 -2.58 -9.05 7.04
CA TRP A 124 -1.68 -8.69 8.14
C TRP A 124 -2.09 -7.35 8.75
N THR A 125 -1.96 -7.24 10.07
CA THR A 125 -1.94 -5.96 10.79
C THR A 125 -0.60 -5.86 11.49
N LEU A 126 0.14 -4.78 11.23
CA LEU A 126 1.53 -4.60 11.60
C LEU A 126 1.72 -3.25 12.30
N ASP A 127 2.60 -3.23 13.29
CA ASP A 127 3.09 -2.00 13.88
C ASP A 127 4.12 -1.33 12.94
N VAL A 128 3.97 -0.03 12.77
CA VAL A 128 4.83 0.79 11.91
C VAL A 128 5.93 1.44 12.74
N HIS A 129 7.16 1.20 12.32
CA HIS A 129 8.35 1.84 12.86
C HIS A 129 8.86 2.91 11.90
N LEU A 130 8.92 4.16 12.36
CA LEU A 130 9.47 5.27 11.60
C LEU A 130 11.00 5.19 11.55
N CYS A 131 11.58 5.42 10.37
CA CYS A 131 13.02 5.40 10.17
C CYS A 131 13.64 6.74 10.61
N LYS A 132 14.75 6.68 11.37
CA LYS A 132 15.47 7.88 11.83
C LYS A 132 16.16 8.66 10.71
N SER A 133 16.55 7.98 9.63
CA SER A 133 17.25 8.59 8.50
C SER A 133 16.35 8.65 7.27
N THR A 134 16.05 9.86 6.81
CA THR A 134 15.26 10.10 5.59
C THR A 134 16.17 10.52 4.44
N GLY A 135 15.83 10.15 3.20
CA GLY A 135 16.56 10.54 2.00
C GLY A 135 16.16 9.72 0.77
N ALA A 136 16.71 10.08 -0.39
CA ALA A 136 16.44 9.37 -1.64
C ALA A 136 16.72 7.86 -1.49
N ASN A 137 15.76 7.03 -1.90
CA ASN A 137 15.78 5.57 -1.79
C ASN A 137 15.87 4.99 -0.36
N LYS A 138 15.66 5.81 0.69
CA LYS A 138 15.59 5.32 2.06
C LYS A 138 14.13 5.23 2.50
N PRO A 139 13.71 4.10 3.10
CA PRO A 139 12.37 4.01 3.64
C PRO A 139 12.19 5.02 4.77
N VAL A 140 11.06 5.69 4.78
CA VAL A 140 10.63 6.59 5.87
C VAL A 140 9.92 5.83 6.98
N PHE A 141 9.36 4.67 6.67
CA PHE A 141 8.80 3.74 7.64
C PHE A 141 8.97 2.29 7.19
N ILE A 142 8.96 1.37 8.16
CA ILE A 142 8.96 -0.08 7.95
C ILE A 142 7.90 -0.69 8.86
N ALA A 143 7.19 -1.71 8.36
CA ALA A 143 6.29 -2.53 9.14
C ALA A 143 6.53 -4.00 8.77
N THR A 144 6.74 -4.87 9.76
CA THR A 144 7.14 -6.25 9.49
C THR A 144 6.85 -7.15 10.69
N ASN A 145 6.64 -8.44 10.42
CA ASN A 145 6.54 -9.49 11.42
C ASN A 145 7.78 -10.39 11.48
N VAL A 146 8.87 -9.99 10.80
CA VAL A 146 10.17 -10.65 10.86
C VAL A 146 11.21 -9.72 11.45
N ASP A 147 12.19 -10.29 12.15
CA ASP A 147 13.32 -9.51 12.65
C ASP A 147 14.13 -8.94 11.48
N LEU A 148 14.28 -7.61 11.48
CA LEU A 148 15.17 -6.89 10.58
C LEU A 148 16.59 -6.96 11.15
N ASN A 149 17.25 -8.11 11.03
CA ASN A 149 18.66 -8.25 11.36
C ASN A 149 19.57 -7.50 10.37
#